data_AF-A0A1Q3UE78-F1
#
_entry.id   AF-A0A1Q3UE78-F1
#
_cell.length_a   1.000
_cell.length_b   1.000
_cell.length_c   1.000
_cell.angle_alpha   90.00
_cell.angle_beta   90.00
_cell.angle_gamma   90.00
#
_symmetry.space_group_name_H-M   'P 1'
#
loop_
_entity.id
_entity.type
_entity.pdbx_description
1 polymer ?
#
loop_
_entity_poly.entity_id
_entity_poly.type
_entity_poly.pdbx_seq_one_letter_code
_entity_poly.pdbx_strand_id
1 'polypeptide(L)'
;MPKVYQLLYLILICCFISCKKDLLTQSKGGEKIISVDGGLNSIKKQFASGKYDNQLTEKIRDTISIVWQPNWNSITEKTYGDSITCVYIPLNGERINTNSGKQLGFINTINTEKYLLYTLKKDSSYFSFATYINKSTTTLNKKNKPSINGESYINHTLQLKAF
;
A
#
# COMPACT_ATOMS: atom_id res chain seq x y z
N MET A 1 16.01 49.77 22.40
CA MET A 1 16.15 48.35 21.99
C MET A 1 14.85 47.49 21.98
N PRO A 2 13.60 48.00 22.07
CA PRO A 2 12.41 47.13 22.04
C PRO A 2 11.93 46.73 20.62
N LYS A 3 12.39 47.42 19.56
CA LYS A 3 11.91 47.21 18.18
C LYS A 3 12.38 45.90 17.52
N VAL A 4 13.49 45.33 18.00
CA VAL A 4 14.05 44.07 17.44
C VAL A 4 13.20 42.86 17.88
N TYR A 5 12.66 42.90 19.10
CA TYR A 5 11.83 41.82 19.64
C TYR A 5 10.48 41.69 18.93
N GLN A 6 9.91 42.82 18.47
CA GLN A 6 8.66 42.80 17.69
C GLN A 6 8.84 42.12 16.32
N LEU A 7 9.99 42.29 15.67
CA LEU A 7 10.26 41.66 14.38
C LEU A 7 10.43 40.14 14.52
N LEU A 8 11.15 39.70 15.55
CA LEU A 8 11.32 38.27 15.87
C LEU A 8 9.99 37.57 16.19
N TYR A 9 9.10 38.25 16.92
CA TYR A 9 7.80 37.69 17.26
C TYR A 9 6.90 37.50 16.03
N LEU A 10 6.99 38.41 15.06
CA LEU A 10 6.20 38.35 13.82
C LEU A 10 6.68 37.24 12.88
N ILE A 11 7.98 36.99 12.81
CA ILE A 11 8.55 35.87 12.04
C ILE A 11 8.11 34.53 12.65
N LEU A 12 8.11 34.41 13.98
CA LEU A 12 7.72 33.18 14.67
C LEU A 12 6.26 32.80 14.37
N ILE A 13 5.34 33.77 14.38
CA ILE A 13 3.92 33.55 14.10
C ILE A 13 3.70 33.10 12.64
N CYS A 14 4.41 33.69 11.67
CA CYS A 14 4.31 33.27 10.26
C CYS A 14 4.74 31.81 10.05
N CYS A 15 5.75 31.32 10.78
CA CYS A 15 6.18 29.93 10.69
C CYS A 15 5.11 28.93 11.19
N PHE A 16 4.28 29.30 12.17
CA PHE A 16 3.23 28.42 12.68
C PHE A 16 2.00 28.35 11.76
N ILE A 17 1.67 29.43 11.04
CA ILE A 17 0.48 29.47 10.17
C ILE A 17 0.73 28.73 8.86
N SER A 18 1.97 28.68 8.39
CA SER A 18 2.32 28.07 7.09
C SER A 18 2.46 26.55 7.12
N CYS A 19 2.30 25.90 8.28
CA CYS A 19 2.26 24.45 8.43
C CYS A 19 0.82 23.90 8.53
N LYS A 20 -0.06 24.27 7.59
CA LYS A 20 -1.26 23.47 7.36
C LYS A 20 -0.88 22.30 6.48
N LYS A 21 -0.79 21.12 7.10
CA LYS A 21 -0.60 19.84 6.41
C LYS A 21 -1.82 19.64 5.51
N ASP A 22 -1.61 19.73 4.20
CA ASP A 22 -2.64 19.38 3.22
C ASP A 22 -3.07 17.94 3.47
N LEU A 23 -4.25 17.79 4.07
CA LEU A 23 -4.94 16.51 4.06
C LEU A 23 -5.32 16.27 2.61
N LEU A 24 -4.63 15.34 1.96
CA LEU A 24 -5.00 14.82 0.66
C LEU A 24 -6.44 14.30 0.73
N THR A 25 -7.40 15.15 0.37
CA THR A 25 -8.78 14.75 0.11
C THR A 25 -8.70 13.63 -0.91
N GLN A 26 -9.12 12.42 -0.51
CA GLN A 26 -9.21 11.29 -1.42
C GLN A 26 -10.20 11.68 -2.52
N SER A 27 -9.66 12.15 -3.66
CA SER A 27 -10.40 12.17 -4.91
C SER A 27 -10.95 10.76 -5.10
N LYS A 28 -12.26 10.67 -5.33
CA LYS A 28 -12.94 9.43 -5.75
C LYS A 28 -12.40 9.09 -7.14
N GLY A 29 -11.17 8.60 -7.20
CA GLY A 29 -10.55 8.10 -8.40
C GLY A 29 -11.37 6.91 -8.86
N GLY A 30 -12.01 7.05 -10.02
CA GLY A 30 -12.70 5.96 -10.68
C GLY A 30 -11.73 4.80 -10.85
N GLU A 31 -12.13 3.65 -10.33
CA GLU A 31 -11.39 2.41 -10.50
C GLU A 31 -11.39 2.06 -11.98
N LYS A 32 -10.28 2.32 -12.67
CA LYS A 32 -10.14 1.99 -14.08
C LYS A 32 -9.35 0.69 -14.17
N ILE A 33 -10.00 -0.35 -14.69
CA ILE A 33 -9.32 -1.59 -15.07
C ILE A 33 -8.45 -1.24 -16.28
N ILE A 34 -7.13 -1.41 -16.15
CA ILE A 34 -6.15 -1.04 -17.18
C ILE A 34 -6.45 -1.81 -18.46
N SER A 35 -6.67 -1.10 -19.57
CA SER A 35 -6.75 -1.70 -20.90
C SER A 35 -5.39 -2.30 -21.28
N VAL A 36 -5.40 -3.60 -21.55
CA VAL A 36 -4.26 -4.54 -21.43
C VAL A 36 -3.09 -4.35 -22.42
N ASP A 37 -3.20 -3.56 -23.48
CA ASP A 37 -2.34 -3.82 -24.66
C ASP A 37 -0.97 -3.13 -24.72
N GLY A 38 -0.64 -2.17 -23.85
CA GLY A 38 0.66 -1.45 -23.94
C GLY A 38 1.44 -1.34 -22.63
N GLY A 39 0.79 -0.87 -21.57
CA GLY A 39 1.46 -0.59 -20.29
C GLY A 39 1.85 -1.85 -19.52
N LEU A 40 1.00 -2.88 -19.54
CA LEU A 40 1.19 -4.06 -18.70
C LEU A 40 2.41 -4.89 -19.09
N ASN A 41 2.67 -5.05 -20.39
CA ASN A 41 3.84 -5.80 -20.87
C ASN A 41 5.15 -5.13 -20.46
N SER A 42 5.19 -3.80 -20.49
CA SER A 42 6.32 -3.02 -20.01
C SER A 42 6.57 -3.22 -18.52
N ILE A 43 5.51 -3.22 -17.70
CA ILE A 43 5.60 -3.48 -16.25
C ILE A 43 6.12 -4.90 -15.99
N LYS A 44 5.58 -5.92 -16.66
CA LYS A 44 6.03 -7.32 -16.54
C LYS A 44 7.51 -7.47 -16.91
N LYS A 45 7.95 -6.80 -17.99
CA LYS A 45 9.34 -6.81 -18.43
C LYS A 45 10.26 -6.14 -17.40
N GLN A 46 9.87 -4.99 -16.86
CA GLN A 46 10.62 -4.30 -15.80
C GLN A 46 10.73 -5.18 -14.55
N PHE A 47 9.62 -5.82 -14.15
CA PHE A 47 9.59 -6.75 -13.02
C PHE A 47 10.58 -7.91 -13.20
N ALA A 48 10.54 -8.58 -14.35
CA ALA A 48 11.47 -9.68 -14.65
C ALA A 48 12.93 -9.21 -14.70
N SER A 49 13.20 -8.05 -15.30
CA SER A 49 14.56 -7.51 -15.41
C SER A 49 15.16 -7.13 -14.05
N GLY A 50 14.33 -6.68 -13.11
CA GLY A 50 14.75 -6.31 -11.76
C GLY A 50 14.90 -7.47 -10.78
N LYS A 51 14.61 -8.72 -11.20
CA LYS A 51 14.68 -9.92 -10.36
C LYS A 51 13.91 -9.78 -9.04
N TYR A 52 12.77 -9.10 -9.08
CA TYR A 52 11.92 -8.84 -7.91
C TYR A 52 11.23 -10.11 -7.38
N ASP A 53 11.17 -11.17 -8.18
CA ASP A 53 10.72 -12.51 -7.79
C ASP A 53 11.45 -13.03 -6.55
N ASN A 54 12.76 -12.80 -6.44
CA ASN A 54 13.55 -13.21 -5.28
C ASN A 54 13.12 -12.47 -3.99
N GLN A 55 12.61 -11.26 -4.13
CA GLN A 55 12.20 -10.40 -3.02
C GLN A 55 10.76 -10.71 -2.56
N LEU A 56 10.02 -11.48 -3.37
CA LEU A 56 8.70 -11.99 -3.07
C LEU A 56 8.72 -13.36 -2.39
N THR A 57 9.88 -13.79 -1.87
CA THR A 57 10.01 -15.04 -1.12
C THR A 57 10.25 -14.75 0.36
N GLU A 58 9.39 -15.28 1.23
CA GLU A 58 9.48 -15.17 2.68
C GLU A 58 9.80 -16.55 3.28
N LYS A 59 10.98 -16.69 3.89
CA LYS A 59 11.38 -17.92 4.56
C LYS A 59 10.70 -17.98 5.94
N ILE A 60 9.87 -19.00 6.18
CA ILE A 60 9.24 -19.22 7.50
C ILE A 60 10.16 -20.08 8.39
N ARG A 61 10.72 -21.15 7.81
CA ARG A 61 11.60 -22.12 8.47
C ARG A 61 12.60 -22.66 7.46
N ASP A 62 13.51 -23.54 7.87
CA ASP A 62 14.54 -24.09 6.98
C ASP A 62 13.99 -24.86 5.78
N THR A 63 12.85 -25.53 5.96
CA THR A 63 12.25 -26.39 4.96
C THR A 63 11.03 -25.78 4.26
N ILE A 64 10.56 -24.60 4.68
CA ILE A 64 9.32 -23.99 4.18
C ILE A 64 9.54 -22.51 3.88
N SER A 65 9.25 -22.15 2.63
CA SER A 65 9.15 -20.77 2.18
C SER A 65 7.76 -20.47 1.64
N ILE A 66 7.36 -19.21 1.73
CA ILE A 66 6.23 -18.64 1.04
C ILE A 66 6.76 -17.94 -0.20
N VAL A 67 6.24 -18.30 -1.37
CA VAL A 67 6.49 -17.56 -2.61
C VAL A 67 5.24 -16.79 -2.95
N TRP A 68 5.36 -15.47 -3.06
CA TRP A 68 4.28 -14.57 -3.45
C TRP A 68 4.33 -14.35 -4.96
N GLN A 69 3.31 -14.80 -5.68
CA GLN A 69 3.22 -14.66 -7.14
C GLN A 69 2.27 -13.51 -7.52
N PRO A 70 2.69 -12.59 -8.41
CA PRO A 70 1.81 -11.53 -8.88
C PRO A 70 0.66 -12.07 -9.73
N ASN A 71 -0.57 -11.70 -9.35
CA ASN A 71 -1.77 -11.96 -10.14
C ASN A 71 -1.98 -10.83 -11.16
N TRP A 72 -1.35 -10.97 -12.32
CA TRP A 72 -1.44 -10.00 -13.41
C TRP A 72 -2.83 -9.85 -14.04
N ASN A 73 -3.79 -10.72 -13.70
CA ASN A 73 -5.14 -10.69 -14.23
C ASN A 73 -6.11 -9.86 -13.37
N SER A 74 -5.68 -9.42 -12.19
CA SER A 74 -6.53 -8.72 -11.21
C SER A 74 -5.92 -7.38 -10.80
N ILE A 75 -5.41 -6.63 -11.76
CA ILE A 75 -4.69 -5.37 -11.51
C ILE A 75 -5.66 -4.21 -11.40
N THR A 76 -5.43 -3.35 -10.41
CA THR A 76 -6.17 -2.10 -10.24
C THR A 76 -5.22 -0.91 -10.43
N GLU A 77 -5.66 0.12 -11.15
CA GLU A 77 -4.92 1.38 -11.28
C GLU A 77 -5.61 2.49 -10.50
N LYS A 78 -4.81 3.32 -9.82
CA LYS A 78 -5.29 4.54 -9.19
C LYS A 78 -4.32 5.68 -9.43
N THR A 79 -4.85 6.77 -9.98
CA THR A 79 -4.10 8.01 -10.18
C THR A 79 -4.39 8.98 -9.02
N TYR A 80 -3.32 9.55 -8.47
CA TYR A 80 -3.35 10.52 -7.39
C TYR A 80 -2.85 11.88 -7.91
N GLY A 81 -3.76 12.85 -8.01
CA GLY A 81 -3.48 14.13 -8.68
C GLY A 81 -3.15 13.92 -10.16
N ASP A 82 -2.27 14.76 -10.71
CA ASP A 82 -1.93 14.73 -12.14
C ASP A 82 -0.60 14.01 -12.44
N SER A 83 0.08 13.47 -11.43
CA SER A 83 1.51 13.13 -11.55
C SER A 83 1.92 11.77 -11.00
N ILE A 84 1.03 11.07 -10.27
CA ILE A 84 1.36 9.78 -9.65
C ILE A 84 0.29 8.77 -10.03
N THR A 85 0.69 7.75 -10.77
CA THR A 85 -0.14 6.58 -11.05
C THR A 85 0.39 5.39 -10.26
N CYS A 86 -0.48 4.78 -9.46
CA CYS A 86 -0.18 3.57 -8.71
C CYS A 86 -0.92 2.40 -9.32
N VAL A 87 -0.19 1.36 -9.70
CA VAL A 87 -0.71 0.10 -10.20
C VAL A 87 -0.58 -0.94 -9.08
N TYR A 88 -1.72 -1.46 -8.64
CA TYR A 88 -1.86 -2.43 -7.56
C TYR A 88 -2.00 -3.81 -8.17
N ILE A 89 -1.01 -4.67 -7.95
CA ILE A 89 -0.99 -6.05 -8.46
C ILE A 89 -1.14 -6.99 -7.26
N PRO A 90 -2.28 -7.68 -7.09
CA PRO A 90 -2.47 -8.61 -5.98
C PRO A 90 -1.44 -9.74 -6.01
N LEU A 91 -1.06 -10.22 -4.82
CA LEU A 91 -0.11 -11.32 -4.67
C LEU A 91 -0.81 -12.56 -4.11
N ASN A 92 -0.63 -13.69 -4.79
CA ASN A 92 -1.09 -14.99 -4.34
C ASN A 92 0.06 -15.73 -3.66
N GLY A 93 -0.15 -16.19 -2.43
CA GLY A 93 0.88 -16.90 -1.67
C GLY A 93 0.84 -18.41 -1.90
N GLU A 94 1.98 -19.01 -2.18
CA GLU A 94 2.18 -20.45 -2.27
C GLU A 94 3.20 -20.92 -1.23
N ARG A 95 2.89 -22.00 -0.51
CA ARG A 95 3.86 -22.66 0.35
C ARG A 95 4.67 -23.63 -0.47
N ILE A 96 5.98 -23.54 -0.37
CA ILE A 96 6.91 -24.43 -1.08
C ILE A 96 7.84 -25.07 -0.05
N ASN A 97 8.04 -26.37 -0.19
CA ASN A 97 9.09 -27.07 0.54
C ASN A 97 10.44 -26.75 -0.13
N THR A 98 11.32 -26.03 0.56
CA THR A 98 12.60 -25.54 -0.01
C THR A 98 13.56 -26.66 -0.39
N ASN A 99 13.49 -27.82 0.29
CA ASN A 99 14.38 -28.95 0.01
C ASN A 99 13.96 -29.75 -1.23
N SER A 100 12.65 -29.85 -1.48
CA SER A 100 12.09 -30.67 -2.56
C SER A 100 11.51 -29.87 -3.73
N GLY A 101 11.36 -28.55 -3.59
CA GLY A 101 10.68 -27.68 -4.55
C GLY A 101 9.17 -27.93 -4.67
N LYS A 102 8.60 -28.86 -3.89
CA LYS A 102 7.18 -29.23 -4.00
C LYS A 102 6.27 -28.15 -3.40
N GLN A 103 5.22 -27.81 -4.14
CA GLN A 103 4.14 -26.97 -3.64
C GLN A 103 3.33 -27.73 -2.58
N LEU A 104 3.17 -27.11 -1.41
CA LEU A 104 2.43 -27.62 -0.24
C LEU A 104 1.01 -27.02 -0.15
N GLY A 105 0.63 -26.19 -1.11
CA GLY A 105 -0.68 -25.55 -1.23
C GLY A 105 -0.63 -24.02 -1.11
N PHE A 106 -1.78 -23.40 -1.38
CA PHE A 106 -1.96 -21.95 -1.32
C PHE A 106 -2.11 -21.45 0.12
N ILE A 107 -1.75 -20.19 0.33
CA ILE A 107 -1.94 -19.50 1.60
C ILE A 107 -3.22 -18.70 1.52
N ASN A 108 -4.12 -18.97 2.44
CA ASN A 108 -5.24 -18.09 2.70
C ASN A 108 -4.85 -17.12 3.81
N THR A 109 -4.68 -15.84 3.47
CA THR A 109 -4.35 -14.80 4.44
C THR A 109 -5.62 -14.28 5.09
N ILE A 110 -5.79 -14.51 6.40
CA ILE A 110 -6.94 -14.00 7.14
C ILE A 110 -6.71 -12.50 7.41
N ASN A 111 -7.65 -11.65 7.00
CA ASN A 111 -7.64 -10.19 7.22
C ASN A 111 -6.41 -9.45 6.68
N THR A 112 -5.62 -10.06 5.81
CA THR A 112 -4.47 -9.42 5.18
C THR A 112 -4.44 -9.71 3.70
N GLU A 113 -4.10 -8.70 2.92
CA GLU A 113 -3.94 -8.80 1.47
C GLU A 113 -2.58 -8.21 1.11
N LYS A 114 -1.84 -8.88 0.24
CA LYS A 114 -0.50 -8.46 -0.17
C LYS A 114 -0.54 -8.00 -1.61
N TYR A 115 0.17 -6.93 -1.91
CA TYR A 115 0.21 -6.31 -3.21
C TYR A 115 1.65 -5.98 -3.60
N LEU A 116 1.94 -6.15 -4.87
CA LEU A 116 3.06 -5.51 -5.54
C LEU A 116 2.56 -4.20 -6.12
N LEU A 117 3.13 -3.10 -5.65
CA LEU A 117 2.82 -1.76 -6.11
C LEU A 117 3.85 -1.35 -7.16
N TYR A 118 3.38 -0.99 -8.35
CA TYR A 118 4.19 -0.29 -9.33
C TYR A 118 3.77 1.18 -9.34
N THR A 119 4.68 2.05 -8.90
CA THR A 119 4.43 3.50 -8.87
C THR A 119 5.08 4.13 -10.08
N LEU A 120 4.31 4.87 -10.85
CA LEU A 120 4.75 5.69 -11.96
C LEU A 120 4.64 7.17 -11.57
N LYS A 121 5.77 7.86 -11.60
CA LYS A 121 5.90 9.32 -11.50
C LYS A 121 6.39 9.85 -12.84
N LYS A 122 6.29 11.18 -13.04
CA LYS A 122 6.70 11.86 -14.28
C LYS A 122 8.05 11.37 -14.84
N ASP A 123 9.05 11.22 -13.97
CA ASP A 123 10.43 10.91 -14.37
C ASP A 123 10.99 9.60 -13.79
N SER A 124 10.16 8.82 -13.09
CA SER A 124 10.63 7.58 -12.45
C SER A 124 9.52 6.56 -12.26
N SER A 125 9.91 5.29 -12.24
CA SER A 125 9.06 4.21 -11.77
C SER A 125 9.79 3.30 -10.82
N TYR A 126 9.06 2.70 -9.89
CA TYR A 126 9.62 1.75 -8.93
C TYR A 126 8.57 0.76 -8.46
N PHE A 127 9.05 -0.41 -8.04
CA PHE A 127 8.24 -1.41 -7.37
C PHE A 127 8.34 -1.22 -5.86
N SER A 128 7.27 -1.55 -5.13
CA SER A 128 7.26 -1.64 -3.68
C SER A 128 6.29 -2.73 -3.24
N PHE A 129 6.50 -3.25 -2.03
CA PHE A 129 5.61 -4.26 -1.45
C PHE A 129 4.65 -3.59 -0.45
N ALA A 130 3.37 -3.91 -0.57
CA ALA A 130 2.35 -3.46 0.35
C ALA A 130 1.65 -4.63 1.02
N THR A 131 1.35 -4.46 2.31
CA THR A 131 0.39 -5.30 3.01
C THR A 131 -0.76 -4.42 3.47
N TYR A 132 -1.95 -4.79 3.04
CA TYR A 132 -3.21 -4.23 3.49
C TYR A 132 -3.76 -5.09 4.62
N ILE A 133 -4.07 -4.47 5.76
CA ILE A 133 -4.61 -5.16 6.93
C ILE A 133 -6.07 -4.71 7.09
N ASN A 134 -7.00 -5.64 6.88
CA ASN A 134 -8.42 -5.41 7.13
C ASN A 134 -8.65 -5.44 8.65
N LYS A 135 -8.63 -4.26 9.27
CA LYS A 135 -9.03 -4.12 10.66
C LYS A 135 -10.54 -4.31 10.73
N SER A 136 -10.97 -5.56 10.97
CA SER A 136 -12.31 -5.80 11.48
C SER A 136 -12.41 -5.05 12.81
N THR A 137 -13.20 -3.98 12.84
CA THR A 137 -13.57 -3.33 14.09
C THR A 137 -14.41 -4.33 14.87
N THR A 138 -13.75 -5.16 15.69
CA THR A 138 -14.43 -5.80 16.81
C THR A 138 -14.78 -4.66 17.76
N THR A 139 -15.94 -4.05 17.55
CA THR A 139 -16.58 -3.21 18.55
C THR A 139 -16.79 -4.12 19.75
N LEU A 140 -15.80 -4.18 20.64
CA LEU A 140 -15.95 -4.79 21.95
C LEU A 140 -17.08 -4.02 22.60
N ASN A 141 -18.26 -4.64 22.55
CA ASN A 141 -19.49 -4.16 23.12
C ASN A 141 -19.23 -4.08 24.62
N LYS A 142 -18.68 -2.94 25.08
CA LYS A 142 -18.62 -2.57 26.48
C LYS A 142 -20.08 -2.52 26.91
N LYS A 143 -20.58 -3.62 27.48
CA LYS A 143 -21.80 -3.62 28.27
C LYS A 143 -21.77 -2.37 29.14
N ASN A 144 -22.81 -1.56 29.00
CA ASN A 144 -23.18 -0.36 29.77
C ASN A 144 -23.07 0.99 29.03
N LYS A 145 -23.91 1.20 28.00
CA LYS A 145 -25.01 2.18 28.00
C LYS A 145 -25.76 2.12 26.66
N PRO A 146 -27.11 2.12 26.63
CA PRO A 146 -27.83 2.28 25.38
C PRO A 146 -27.67 3.75 24.94
N SER A 147 -26.87 3.98 23.91
CA SER A 147 -26.84 5.25 23.20
C SER A 147 -27.09 4.99 21.72
N ILE A 148 -28.09 5.71 21.25
CA ILE A 148 -28.73 5.65 19.96
C ILE A 148 -27.74 6.12 18.88
N ASN A 149 -27.71 5.42 17.75
CA ASN A 149 -27.02 5.73 16.48
C ASN A 149 -25.49 5.87 16.54
N GLY A 150 -24.78 4.77 16.22
CA GLY A 150 -23.33 4.77 16.03
C GLY A 150 -22.96 4.18 14.68
N GLU A 151 -22.61 5.06 13.73
CA GLU A 151 -21.99 4.69 12.46
C GLU A 151 -20.68 3.91 12.70
N SER A 152 -20.55 2.75 12.05
CA SER A 152 -19.33 1.92 12.14
C SER A 152 -18.26 2.47 11.21
N TYR A 153 -17.28 3.20 11.75
CA TYR A 153 -16.13 3.68 10.99
C TYR A 153 -15.08 2.56 10.85
N ILE A 154 -14.92 2.00 9.65
CA ILE A 154 -13.85 1.05 9.34
C ILE A 154 -12.56 1.85 9.09
N ASN A 155 -11.56 1.68 9.95
CA ASN A 155 -10.25 2.31 9.79
C ASN A 155 -9.29 1.38 9.03
N HIS A 156 -8.86 1.79 7.84
CA HIS A 156 -7.94 1.04 6.98
C HIS A 156 -6.48 1.47 7.20
N THR A 157 -5.51 0.55 7.13
CA THR A 157 -4.07 0.89 7.23
C THR A 157 -3.26 0.11 6.20
N LEU A 158 -2.55 0.85 5.33
CA LEU A 158 -1.60 0.31 4.35
C LEU A 158 -0.19 0.39 4.93
N GLN A 159 0.51 -0.74 5.04
CA GLN A 159 1.93 -0.76 5.39
C GLN A 159 2.77 -0.93 4.12
N LEU A 160 3.67 0.02 3.87
CA LEU A 160 4.57 0.03 2.72
C LEU A 160 5.97 -0.41 3.15
N LYS A 161 6.56 -1.33 2.39
CA LYS A 161 7.97 -1.69 2.49
C LYS A 161 8.63 -1.40 1.13
N ALA A 162 9.58 -0.46 1.14
CA ALA A 162 10.39 -0.14 -0.03
C ALA A 162 11.48 -1.21 -0.25
N PHE A 163 11.87 -1.42 -1.51
CA PHE A 163 13.01 -2.24 -1.90
C PHE A 163 14.31 -1.43 -1.84
#